data_AF-A0A5J4NPT2-F1
#
_entry.id   AF-A0A5J4NPT2-F1
#
_cell.length_a   1.000
_cell.length_b   1.000
_cell.length_c   1.000
_cell.angle_alpha   90.00
_cell.angle_beta   90.00
_cell.angle_gamma   90.00
#
_symmetry.space_group_name_H-M   'P 1'
#
loop_
_entity.id
_entity.type
_entity.pdbx_description
1 polymer ?
#
loop_
_entity_poly.entity_id
_entity_poly.type
_entity_poly.pdbx_seq_one_letter_code
_entity_poly.pdbx_strand_id
1 'polypeptide(L)'
;MPGRDISRPFFYRNSSHQITIFAVAESAIPGLIIFPTPMRVYASFLRRLILCTSFLSTIQWLAGLIAFLVPQMPQRNRACYLPVHVSFGGLLYLLIIGTCVSGITQKNIFSKAYSSFLPREMIGNALGVCIVLFGAIVFYLISHPAYKRVEVVSPERRALNE
;
A
#
# COMPACT_ATOMS: atom_id res chain seq x y z
N MET A 1 26.79 12.42 -23.87
CA MET A 1 26.51 11.33 -22.90
C MET A 1 25.13 11.56 -22.32
N PRO A 2 24.18 10.62 -22.40
CA PRO A 2 22.83 10.89 -21.93
C PRO A 2 22.85 11.06 -20.42
N GLY A 3 22.32 12.19 -19.94
CA GLY A 3 22.28 12.57 -18.54
C GLY A 3 21.74 11.45 -17.66
N ARG A 4 22.45 11.18 -16.55
CA ARG A 4 22.04 10.16 -15.57
C ARG A 4 20.61 10.45 -15.11
N ASP A 5 19.69 9.57 -15.49
CA ASP A 5 18.28 9.61 -15.12
C ASP A 5 18.12 9.31 -13.62
N ILE A 6 18.27 10.35 -12.80
CA ILE A 6 18.13 10.35 -11.34
C ILE A 6 16.76 9.84 -10.86
N SER A 7 15.78 9.66 -11.75
CA SER A 7 14.46 9.08 -11.46
C SER A 7 14.54 7.58 -11.21
N ARG A 8 15.35 6.85 -12.00
CA ARG A 8 15.36 5.38 -11.96
C ARG A 8 15.86 4.79 -10.64
N PRO A 9 16.97 5.26 -10.05
CA PRO A 9 17.45 4.72 -8.76
C PRO A 9 16.40 4.87 -7.65
N PHE A 10 15.60 5.92 -7.69
CA PHE A 10 14.50 6.13 -6.75
C PHE A 10 13.37 5.12 -6.96
N PHE A 11 12.92 4.94 -8.22
CA PHE A 11 11.91 3.94 -8.53
C PHE A 11 12.40 2.52 -8.20
N TYR A 12 13.67 2.19 -8.44
CA TYR A 12 14.26 0.92 -8.00
C TYR A 12 14.19 0.76 -6.49
N ARG A 13 14.62 1.75 -5.71
CA ARG A 13 14.55 1.68 -4.24
C ARG A 13 13.11 1.52 -3.75
N ASN A 14 12.18 2.30 -4.29
CA ASN A 14 10.76 2.22 -3.94
C ASN A 14 10.19 0.83 -4.28
N SER A 15 10.48 0.32 -5.48
CA SER A 15 10.07 -1.03 -5.91
C SER A 15 10.68 -2.12 -5.02
N SER A 16 11.95 -2.00 -4.61
CA SER A 16 12.59 -2.96 -3.69
C SER A 16 11.90 -3.02 -2.33
N HIS A 17 11.55 -1.87 -1.74
CA HIS A 17 10.79 -1.86 -0.48
C HIS A 17 9.41 -2.52 -0.64
N GLN A 18 8.72 -2.23 -1.75
CA GLN A 18 7.41 -2.82 -2.03
C GLN A 18 7.48 -4.34 -2.28
N ILE A 19 8.56 -4.85 -2.89
CA ILE A 19 8.80 -6.29 -3.07
C ILE A 19 8.87 -6.99 -1.71
N THR A 20 9.66 -6.45 -0.77
CA THR A 20 9.80 -7.04 0.57
C THR A 20 8.46 -7.05 1.31
N ILE A 21 7.72 -5.93 1.26
CA ILE A 21 6.40 -5.82 1.90
C ILE A 21 5.40 -6.82 1.29
N PHE A 22 5.37 -6.92 -0.04
CA PHE A 22 4.51 -7.85 -0.76
C PHE A 22 4.82 -9.32 -0.43
N ALA A 23 6.11 -9.69 -0.42
CA ALA A 23 6.53 -11.05 -0.07
C ALA A 23 6.14 -11.43 1.37
N VAL A 24 6.25 -10.49 2.32
CA VAL A 24 5.80 -10.69 3.71
C VAL A 24 4.28 -10.81 3.76
N ALA A 25 3.53 -9.98 3.03
CA ALA A 25 2.07 -10.01 3.01
C ALA A 25 1.51 -11.33 2.44
N GLU A 26 2.04 -11.80 1.31
CA GLU A 26 1.63 -13.05 0.66
C GLU A 26 1.90 -14.27 1.54
N SER A 27 3.01 -14.27 2.30
CA SER A 27 3.32 -15.37 3.23
C SER A 27 2.28 -15.54 4.34
N ALA A 28 1.51 -14.50 4.65
CA ALA A 28 0.48 -14.50 5.69
C ALA A 28 -0.92 -14.90 5.19
N ILE A 29 -1.17 -14.86 3.87
CA ILE A 29 -2.49 -15.13 3.27
C ILE A 29 -2.99 -16.56 3.56
N PRO A 30 -2.17 -17.63 3.46
CA PRO A 30 -2.64 -18.99 3.73
C PRO A 30 -3.20 -19.17 5.16
N GLY A 31 -2.56 -18.56 6.15
CA GLY A 31 -2.99 -18.62 7.55
C GLY A 31 -4.34 -17.93 7.80
N LEU A 32 -4.73 -16.99 6.93
CA LEU A 32 -5.94 -16.20 7.03
C LEU A 32 -7.17 -16.89 6.39
N ILE A 33 -6.94 -17.79 5.43
CA ILE A 33 -7.99 -18.54 4.73
C ILE A 33 -8.50 -19.74 5.57
N ILE A 34 -7.63 -20.31 6.41
CA ILE A 34 -7.88 -21.58 7.09
C ILE A 34 -8.55 -21.41 8.46
N PHE A 35 -8.53 -20.22 9.07
CA PHE A 35 -9.02 -20.03 10.43
C PHE A 35 -10.56 -20.12 10.52
N PRO A 36 -11.14 -21.15 11.17
CA PRO A 36 -12.59 -21.23 11.35
C PRO A 36 -13.04 -20.16 12.35
N THR A 37 -14.08 -19.40 11.99
CA THR A 37 -14.62 -18.33 12.84
C THR A 37 -16.09 -18.58 13.16
N PRO A 38 -16.54 -18.24 14.37
CA PRO A 38 -17.89 -18.58 14.84
C PRO A 38 -19.01 -17.81 14.10
N MET A 39 -18.70 -16.63 13.53
CA MET A 39 -19.65 -15.78 12.79
C MET A 39 -19.35 -15.78 11.29
N ARG A 40 -20.02 -16.66 10.55
CA ARG A 40 -19.74 -16.89 9.12
C ARG A 40 -19.93 -15.65 8.24
N VAL A 41 -20.90 -14.77 8.52
CA VAL A 41 -21.24 -13.65 7.61
C VAL A 41 -20.18 -12.55 7.62
N TYR A 42 -19.83 -12.00 8.80
CA TYR A 42 -18.82 -10.95 8.92
C TYR A 42 -17.43 -11.45 8.50
N ALA A 43 -17.06 -12.67 8.91
CA ALA A 43 -15.80 -13.28 8.49
C ALA A 43 -15.75 -13.54 6.98
N SER A 44 -16.87 -13.95 6.36
CA SER A 44 -16.96 -14.13 4.90
C SER A 44 -16.80 -12.80 4.16
N PHE A 45 -17.36 -11.71 4.69
CA PHE A 45 -17.17 -10.37 4.14
C PHE A 45 -15.72 -9.91 4.25
N LEU A 46 -15.11 -10.01 5.43
CA LEU A 46 -13.71 -9.63 5.62
C LEU A 46 -12.78 -10.46 4.73
N ARG A 47 -13.03 -11.77 4.61
CA ARG A 47 -12.26 -12.65 3.71
C ARG A 47 -12.35 -12.20 2.25
N ARG A 48 -13.53 -11.82 1.77
CA ARG A 48 -13.70 -11.27 0.41
C ARG A 48 -12.92 -9.97 0.25
N LEU A 49 -13.01 -9.06 1.22
CA LEU A 49 -12.25 -7.81 1.18
C LEU A 49 -10.75 -8.07 1.09
N ILE A 50 -10.21 -8.96 1.93
CA ILE A 50 -8.79 -9.32 1.91
C ILE A 50 -8.40 -9.80 0.52
N LEU A 51 -9.10 -10.80 -0.02
CA LEU A 51 -8.78 -11.36 -1.35
C LEU A 51 -8.85 -10.30 -2.46
N CYS A 52 -9.87 -9.45 -2.44
CA CYS A 52 -10.01 -8.35 -3.40
C CYS A 52 -8.86 -7.34 -3.26
N THR A 53 -8.54 -6.90 -2.05
CA THR A 53 -7.46 -5.93 -1.81
C THR A 53 -6.09 -6.49 -2.19
N SER A 54 -5.79 -7.75 -1.87
CA SER A 54 -4.56 -8.44 -2.28
C SER A 54 -4.46 -8.49 -3.80
N PHE A 55 -5.51 -8.94 -4.48
CA PHE A 55 -5.52 -9.04 -5.94
C PHE A 55 -5.30 -7.68 -6.63
N LEU A 56 -6.03 -6.65 -6.20
CA LEU A 56 -5.89 -5.29 -6.75
C LEU A 56 -4.51 -4.69 -6.46
N SER A 57 -3.96 -4.94 -5.28
CA SER A 57 -2.60 -4.51 -4.91
C SER A 57 -1.53 -5.16 -5.80
N THR A 58 -1.67 -6.46 -6.10
CA THR A 58 -0.76 -7.17 -7.00
C THR A 58 -0.78 -6.58 -8.41
N ILE A 59 -1.98 -6.32 -8.95
CA ILE A 59 -2.13 -5.69 -10.28
C ILE A 59 -1.49 -4.30 -10.28
N GLN A 60 -1.80 -3.49 -9.26
CA GLN A 60 -1.27 -2.13 -9.14
C GLN A 60 0.27 -2.12 -9.09
N TRP A 61 0.84 -3.06 -8.35
CA TRP A 61 2.28 -3.22 -8.22
C TRP A 61 2.94 -3.65 -9.53
N LEU A 62 2.40 -4.69 -10.20
CA LEU A 62 2.90 -5.15 -11.50
C LEU A 62 2.80 -4.05 -12.58
N ALA A 63 1.67 -3.35 -12.64
CA ALA A 63 1.49 -2.25 -13.58
C ALA A 63 2.47 -1.09 -13.31
N GLY A 64 2.75 -0.78 -12.04
CA GLY A 64 3.79 0.17 -11.64
C GLY A 64 5.19 -0.25 -12.07
N LEU A 65 5.56 -1.52 -11.90
CA LEU A 65 6.84 -2.06 -12.39
C LEU A 65 6.96 -1.91 -13.90
N ILE A 66 5.94 -2.34 -14.64
CA ILE A 66 5.96 -2.28 -16.11
C ILE A 66 6.06 -0.83 -16.58
N ALA A 67 5.28 0.08 -16.01
CA ALA A 67 5.26 1.47 -16.44
C ALA A 67 6.57 2.22 -16.12
N PHE A 68 7.12 2.06 -14.92
CA PHE A 68 8.18 2.93 -14.40
C PHE A 68 9.58 2.29 -14.35
N LEU A 69 9.72 0.97 -14.36
CA LEU A 69 11.02 0.29 -14.38
C LEU A 69 11.45 -0.18 -15.77
N VAL A 70 10.51 -0.53 -16.65
CA VAL A 70 10.84 -1.02 -18.00
C VAL A 70 11.33 0.15 -18.88
N PRO A 71 12.58 0.11 -19.38
CA PRO A 71 13.16 1.25 -20.11
C PRO A 71 12.42 1.58 -21.41
N GLN A 72 11.83 0.57 -22.06
CA GLN A 72 11.14 0.68 -23.36
C GLN A 72 9.80 1.43 -23.29
N MET A 73 9.26 1.72 -22.10
CA MET A 73 7.96 2.40 -22.01
C MET A 73 8.04 3.89 -22.43
N PRO A 74 7.18 4.34 -23.36
CA PRO A 74 7.14 5.74 -23.79
C PRO A 74 6.82 6.70 -22.64
N GLN A 75 7.47 7.87 -22.65
CA GLN A 75 7.30 8.88 -21.59
C GLN A 75 5.85 9.40 -21.51
N ARG A 76 5.15 9.52 -22.65
CA ARG A 76 3.73 9.90 -22.71
C ARG A 76 2.86 8.92 -21.91
N ASN A 77 3.09 7.62 -22.05
CA ASN A 77 2.31 6.59 -21.36
C ASN A 77 2.58 6.64 -19.85
N ARG A 78 3.83 6.87 -19.44
CA ARG A 78 4.20 7.06 -18.04
C ARG A 78 3.50 8.28 -17.43
N ALA A 79 3.50 9.40 -18.14
CA ALA A 79 2.85 10.64 -17.70
C ALA A 79 1.33 10.47 -17.54
N CYS A 80 0.67 9.78 -18.49
CA CYS A 80 -0.76 9.50 -18.40
C CYS A 80 -1.10 8.49 -17.27
N TYR A 81 -0.26 7.49 -17.04
CA TYR A 81 -0.52 6.45 -16.04
C TYR A 81 -0.18 6.87 -14.60
N LEU A 82 0.82 7.74 -14.41
CA LEU A 82 1.25 8.23 -13.10
C LEU A 82 0.11 8.74 -12.19
N PRO A 83 -0.82 9.60 -12.62
CA PRO A 83 -1.91 10.06 -11.75
C PRO A 83 -2.84 8.92 -11.32
N VAL A 84 -3.09 7.95 -12.21
CA VAL A 84 -3.87 6.75 -11.89
C VAL A 84 -3.12 5.90 -10.87
N HIS A 85 -1.82 5.68 -11.08
CA HIS A 85 -0.98 4.89 -10.20
C HIS A 85 -0.91 5.48 -8.78
N VAL A 86 -0.66 6.78 -8.66
CA VAL A 86 -0.56 7.44 -7.34
C VAL A 86 -1.91 7.45 -6.62
N SER A 87 -3.00 7.79 -7.32
CA SER A 87 -4.33 7.91 -6.70
C SER A 87 -4.88 6.54 -6.28
N PHE A 88 -4.80 5.54 -7.16
CA PHE A 88 -5.26 4.19 -6.85
C PHE A 88 -4.39 3.50 -5.79
N GLY A 89 -3.07 3.76 -5.80
CA GLY A 89 -2.17 3.28 -4.75
C GLY A 89 -2.54 3.85 -3.37
N GLY A 90 -2.86 5.15 -3.30
CA GLY A 90 -3.35 5.78 -2.06
C GLY A 90 -4.68 5.19 -1.57
N LEU A 91 -5.62 4.92 -2.48
CA LEU A 91 -6.89 4.27 -2.14
C LEU A 91 -6.67 2.85 -1.58
N LEU A 92 -5.84 2.04 -2.24
CA LEU A 92 -5.52 0.69 -1.78
C LEU A 92 -4.81 0.68 -0.43
N TYR A 93 -3.93 1.66 -0.18
CA TYR A 93 -3.29 1.83 1.11
C TYR A 93 -4.30 2.01 2.26
N LEU A 94 -5.30 2.88 2.07
CA LEU A 94 -6.38 3.08 3.04
C LEU A 94 -7.26 1.84 3.21
N LEU A 95 -7.55 1.12 2.12
CA LEU A 95 -8.30 -0.13 2.17
C LEU A 95 -7.57 -1.22 2.96
N ILE A 96 -6.24 -1.33 2.82
CA ILE A 96 -5.42 -2.27 3.58
C ILE A 96 -5.46 -1.92 5.08
N ILE A 97 -5.31 -0.64 5.44
CA ILE A 97 -5.45 -0.18 6.84
C ILE A 97 -6.83 -0.57 7.40
N GLY A 98 -7.91 -0.26 6.68
CA GLY A 98 -9.27 -0.62 7.09
C GLY A 98 -9.45 -2.13 7.27
N THR A 99 -8.84 -2.93 6.39
CA THR A 99 -8.88 -4.39 6.45
C THR A 99 -8.12 -4.93 7.67
N CYS A 100 -6.93 -4.40 7.96
CA CYS A 100 -6.16 -4.75 9.15
C CYS A 100 -6.92 -4.43 10.44
N VAL A 101 -7.48 -3.22 10.56
CA VAL A 101 -8.27 -2.80 11.73
C VAL A 101 -9.54 -3.65 11.88
N SER A 102 -10.24 -3.94 10.78
CA SER A 102 -11.43 -4.79 10.79
C SER A 102 -11.13 -6.22 11.22
N GLY A 103 -9.96 -6.76 10.85
CA GLY A 103 -9.48 -8.08 11.29
C GLY A 103 -9.07 -8.16 12.75
N ILE A 104 -8.41 -7.12 13.27
CA ILE A 104 -8.13 -6.98 14.71
C ILE A 104 -9.46 -6.92 15.48
N THR A 105 -10.38 -6.07 15.03
CA THR A 105 -11.69 -5.88 15.64
C THR A 105 -12.50 -7.18 15.63
N GLN A 106 -12.44 -7.95 14.54
CA GLN A 106 -13.03 -9.29 14.47
C GLN A 106 -12.51 -10.18 15.60
N LYS A 107 -11.19 -10.28 15.71
CA LYS A 107 -10.55 -11.17 16.68
C LYS A 107 -10.88 -10.76 18.11
N ASN A 108 -10.95 -9.46 18.36
CA ASN A 108 -11.15 -8.94 19.69
C ASN A 108 -12.62 -8.99 20.14
N ILE A 109 -13.57 -8.51 19.32
CA ILE A 109 -15.00 -8.48 19.68
C ILE A 109 -15.58 -9.89 19.82
N PHE A 110 -15.10 -10.86 19.03
CA PHE A 110 -15.54 -12.26 19.15
C PHE A 110 -14.82 -13.04 20.26
N SER A 111 -13.96 -12.39 21.04
CA SER A 111 -13.44 -12.93 22.28
C SER A 111 -14.54 -12.90 23.35
N LYS A 112 -14.83 -14.03 24.01
CA LYS A 112 -15.83 -14.12 25.11
C LYS A 112 -15.53 -13.17 26.27
N ALA A 113 -14.31 -12.64 26.33
CA ALA A 113 -13.77 -11.88 27.42
C ALA A 113 -13.35 -10.45 27.00
N TYR A 114 -13.85 -9.93 25.88
CA TYR A 114 -13.56 -8.57 25.42
C TYR A 114 -13.84 -7.51 26.49
N SER A 115 -15.01 -7.60 27.15
CA SER A 115 -15.42 -6.68 28.23
C SER A 115 -14.59 -6.78 29.51
N SER A 116 -13.78 -7.83 29.65
CA SER A 116 -12.89 -8.02 30.82
C SER A 116 -11.52 -7.37 30.64
N PHE A 117 -11.29 -6.66 29.52
CA PHE A 117 -10.05 -5.94 29.23
C PHE A 117 -8.79 -6.80 29.43
N LEU A 118 -8.84 -8.06 28.99
CA LEU A 118 -7.67 -8.92 29.04
C LEU A 118 -6.50 -8.29 28.27
N PRO A 119 -5.24 -8.51 28.70
CA PRO A 119 -4.06 -7.92 28.06
C PRO A 119 -4.00 -8.14 26.54
N ARG A 120 -4.46 -9.31 26.07
CA ARG A 120 -4.55 -9.65 24.64
C ARG A 120 -5.40 -8.65 23.85
N GLU A 121 -6.58 -8.32 24.37
CA GLU A 121 -7.55 -7.46 23.69
C GLU A 121 -7.11 -6.00 23.73
N MET A 122 -6.52 -5.58 24.86
CA MET A 122 -5.91 -4.26 25.01
C MET A 122 -4.76 -4.05 24.02
N ILE A 123 -3.86 -5.03 23.90
CA ILE A 123 -2.76 -4.99 22.92
C ILE A 123 -3.32 -4.93 21.49
N GLY A 124 -4.36 -5.69 21.18
CA GLY A 124 -5.01 -5.63 19.86
C GLY A 124 -5.59 -4.25 19.56
N ASN A 125 -6.33 -3.66 20.50
CA ASN A 125 -6.89 -2.31 20.34
C ASN A 125 -5.78 -1.26 20.19
N ALA A 126 -4.73 -1.32 21.01
CA ALA A 126 -3.57 -0.43 20.92
C ALA A 126 -2.87 -0.56 19.56
N LEU A 127 -2.68 -1.79 19.06
CA LEU A 127 -2.12 -2.04 17.73
C LEU A 127 -3.01 -1.43 16.63
N GLY A 128 -4.33 -1.58 16.74
CA GLY A 128 -5.28 -0.96 15.81
C GLY A 128 -5.15 0.57 15.76
N VAL A 129 -5.04 1.22 16.92
CA VAL A 129 -4.82 2.68 17.01
C VAL A 129 -3.47 3.05 16.40
N CYS A 130 -2.40 2.32 16.72
CA CYS A 130 -1.07 2.56 16.14
C CYS A 130 -1.09 2.46 14.61
N ILE A 131 -1.78 1.47 14.04
CA ILE A 131 -1.91 1.30 12.58
C ILE A 131 -2.64 2.50 11.97
N VAL A 132 -3.73 2.97 12.59
CA VAL A 132 -4.49 4.13 12.08
C VAL A 132 -3.65 5.41 12.14
N LEU A 133 -2.96 5.66 13.26
CA LEU A 133 -2.12 6.85 13.42
C LEU A 133 -0.95 6.85 12.43
N PHE A 134 -0.24 5.73 12.32
CA PHE A 134 0.83 5.57 11.33
C PHE A 134 0.29 5.76 9.90
N GLY A 135 -0.86 5.14 9.63
CA GLY A 135 -1.58 5.27 8.36
C GLY A 135 -1.89 6.71 7.97
N ALA A 136 -2.45 7.47 8.91
CA ALA A 136 -2.80 8.87 8.72
C ALA A 136 -1.56 9.75 8.45
N ILE A 137 -0.46 9.53 9.19
CA ILE A 137 0.80 10.26 8.99
C ILE A 137 1.35 9.99 7.59
N VAL A 138 1.44 8.72 7.18
CA VAL A 138 1.94 8.36 5.84
C VAL A 138 1.04 8.94 4.76
N PHE A 139 -0.28 8.83 4.89
CA PHE A 139 -1.23 9.38 3.93
C PHE A 139 -1.08 10.91 3.79
N TYR A 140 -0.94 11.62 4.93
CA TYR A 140 -0.67 13.04 4.94
C TYR A 140 0.61 13.39 4.17
N LEU A 141 1.71 12.68 4.42
CA LEU A 141 3.00 12.93 3.77
C LEU A 141 2.93 12.73 2.25
N ILE A 142 2.26 11.68 1.77
CA ILE A 142 2.16 11.41 0.32
C ILE A 142 1.19 12.34 -0.41
N SER A 143 0.19 12.88 0.30
CA SER A 143 -0.82 13.78 -0.28
C SER A 143 -0.40 15.24 -0.26
N HIS A 144 0.54 15.65 0.59
CA HIS A 144 0.97 17.04 0.68
C HIS A 144 1.89 17.45 -0.48
N PRO A 145 1.52 18.46 -1.29
CA PRO A 145 2.34 18.92 -2.41
C PRO A 145 3.73 19.41 -1.98
N ALA A 146 3.85 19.95 -0.77
CA ALA A 146 5.12 20.44 -0.21
C ALA A 146 6.18 19.34 -0.03
N TYR A 147 5.77 18.07 0.07
CA TYR A 147 6.68 16.93 0.18
C TYR A 147 6.86 16.19 -1.16
N LYS A 148 6.23 16.65 -2.25
CA LYS A 148 6.48 16.08 -3.58
C LYS A 148 7.90 16.38 -4.01
N ARG A 149 8.54 15.39 -4.62
CA ARG A 149 9.88 15.53 -5.18
C ARG A 149 9.90 16.57 -6.29
N VAL A 150 10.83 17.51 -6.23
CA VAL A 150 11.11 18.45 -7.31
C VAL A 150 11.86 17.72 -8.42
N GLU A 151 11.36 17.81 -9.65
CA GLU A 151 12.07 17.28 -10.82
C GLU A 151 13.29 18.14 -11.13
N VAL A 152 14.48 17.54 -11.10
CA VAL A 152 15.69 18.20 -11.56
C VAL A 152 15.69 18.15 -13.08
N VAL A 153 15.30 19.26 -13.72
CA VAL A 153 15.40 19.43 -15.17
C VAL A 153 16.88 19.52 -15.55
N SER A 154 17.35 18.67 -16.46
CA SER A 154 18.74 18.74 -16.94
C SER A 154 18.98 20.06 -17.66
N PRO A 155 20.20 20.65 -17.60
CA PRO A 155 20.51 21.89 -18.32
C PRO A 155 20.17 21.81 -19.81
N GLU A 156 20.39 20.65 -20.42
CA GLU A 156 20.04 20.35 -21.81
C GLU A 156 18.51 20.38 -22.07
N ARG A 157 17.68 19.84 -21.15
CA ARG A 157 16.22 19.92 -21.29
C ARG A 157 15.66 21.32 -21.02
N ARG A 158 16.35 22.09 -20.18
CA ARG A 158 16.00 23.49 -19.94
C ARG A 158 16.29 24.34 -21.18
N ALA A 159 17.45 24.15 -21.80
CA ALA A 159 17.86 24.83 -23.03
C ALA A 159 17.03 24.45 -24.28
N LEU A 160 16.33 23.31 -24.26
CA LEU A 160 15.38 22.92 -25.31
C LEU A 160 13.97 23.51 -25.12
N ASN A 161 13.68 24.02 -23.92
CA ASN A 161 12.38 24.58 -23.54
C ASN A 161 12.41 26.12 -23.38
N GLU A 162 13.57 26.73 -23.55
CA GLU A 162 13.83 28.18 -23.61
C GLU A 162 14.04 28.58 -25.08
#